data_AF-A0A6I1QRW3-F1
#
_entry.id   AF-A0A6I1QRW3-F1
#
_cell.length_a   1.000
_cell.length_b   1.000
_cell.length_c   1.000
_cell.angle_alpha   90.00
_cell.angle_beta   90.00
_cell.angle_gamma   90.00
#
_symmetry.space_group_name_H-M   'P 1'
#
loop_
_entity.id
_entity.type
_entity.pdbx_description
1 polymer ?
#
loop_
_entity_poly.entity_id
_entity_poly.type
_entity_poly.pdbx_seq_one_letter_code
_entity_poly.pdbx_strand_id
1 'polypeptide(L)'
;MFTALSDKGILFNCLSGFFRVSTKDIKSDSDAFVKLMRMLKKDPYITHDQQMFRDYRNGDSEKLIRELKEECRLTGFDLDSYLNEVEGYEPKHYGAWSSMKVAIASFRKVHHEYGRFELDEFFSFLLAHCEIEYLCLKGTDEKNDYEVIQTFVRDWLYIDRLQLPELPTEQATEYVIKLVMYWAALFDLMMELSHQPSPTLSNYLPELTQKQGKTVVVPSVAVFLERFKNNWAKDKYQKDRITWTQLYRDILAAQRTDESYCCYQQETFLNEKELKLWMVDPDTNAIKARFKRRKEGGLLSAGDFKSDIAILYVPFSEADCLVDEISLVRFINIFTYVQRELCHSGRDAEEIVRYFSEYPVYRNLVKDRFERFRKSGELTC
;
A
#
# COMPACT_ATOMS: atom_id res chain seq x y z
N MET A 1 -3.05 5.31 17.26
CA MET A 1 -2.69 5.63 15.86
C MET A 1 -3.29 4.62 14.88
N PHE A 2 -3.62 3.38 15.30
CA PHE A 2 -4.49 2.45 14.57
C PHE A 2 -5.64 1.93 15.47
N THR A 3 -6.36 2.86 16.08
CA THR A 3 -7.58 2.61 16.85
C THR A 3 -8.79 2.61 15.91
N ALA A 4 -9.94 2.06 16.33
CA ALA A 4 -11.20 2.20 15.58
C ALA A 4 -11.52 3.67 15.20
N LEU A 5 -11.09 4.64 16.02
CA LEU A 5 -11.20 6.07 15.76
C LEU A 5 -10.32 6.59 14.61
N SER A 6 -9.13 6.00 14.38
CA SER A 6 -8.21 6.45 13.31
C SER A 6 -8.47 5.77 11.97
N ASP A 7 -9.29 4.72 11.97
CA ASP A 7 -9.79 4.06 10.76
C ASP A 7 -11.22 4.52 10.38
N LYS A 8 -11.87 5.35 11.20
CA LYS A 8 -13.18 5.95 10.87
C LYS A 8 -13.03 6.82 9.62
N GLY A 9 -13.90 6.65 8.63
CA GLY A 9 -13.97 7.52 7.46
C GLY A 9 -15.10 7.13 6.53
N ILE A 10 -15.14 7.78 5.36
CA ILE A 10 -16.00 7.36 4.25
C ILE A 10 -15.10 7.00 3.07
N LEU A 11 -14.50 7.99 2.42
CA LEU A 11 -13.50 7.76 1.38
C LEU A 11 -12.19 7.23 1.96
N PHE A 12 -11.76 7.63 3.15
CA PHE A 12 -10.54 7.13 3.78
C PHE A 12 -10.81 6.03 4.81
N ASN A 13 -12.00 5.44 4.81
CA ASN A 13 -12.37 4.42 5.78
C ASN A 13 -11.38 3.23 5.79
N CYS A 14 -10.88 2.84 6.96
CA CYS A 14 -9.89 1.76 7.15
C CYS A 14 -8.55 1.95 6.41
N LEU A 15 -8.25 3.13 5.88
CA LEU A 15 -7.03 3.39 5.10
C LEU A 15 -5.77 2.95 5.87
N SER A 16 -5.66 3.35 7.14
CA SER A 16 -4.49 3.07 7.97
C SER A 16 -4.32 1.56 8.21
N GLY A 17 -5.43 0.85 8.44
CA GLY A 17 -5.47 -0.60 8.54
C GLY A 17 -5.01 -1.30 7.25
N PHE A 18 -5.51 -0.88 6.09
CA PHE A 18 -5.12 -1.45 4.79
C PHE A 18 -3.65 -1.23 4.48
N PHE A 19 -3.12 -0.01 4.70
CA PHE A 19 -1.69 0.27 4.50
C PHE A 19 -0.81 -0.53 5.46
N ARG A 20 -1.22 -0.69 6.72
CA ARG A 20 -0.48 -1.54 7.68
C ARG A 20 -0.38 -2.97 7.16
N VAL A 21 -1.50 -3.57 6.78
CA VAL A 21 -1.55 -4.95 6.27
C VAL A 21 -0.75 -5.10 4.97
N SER A 22 -0.80 -4.11 4.09
CA SER A 22 -0.14 -4.17 2.78
C SER A 22 1.39 -4.13 2.87
N THR A 23 1.96 -3.60 3.95
CA THR A 23 3.42 -3.68 4.15
C THR A 23 3.90 -5.11 4.42
N LYS A 24 3.07 -5.96 5.05
CA LYS A 24 3.45 -7.26 5.65
C LYS A 24 4.58 -7.19 6.70
N ASP A 25 5.21 -6.03 6.87
CA ASP A 25 6.31 -5.82 7.78
C ASP A 25 5.79 -5.49 9.17
N ILE A 26 4.71 -4.73 9.32
CA ILE A 26 4.17 -4.32 10.63
C ILE A 26 3.19 -5.35 11.18
N LYS A 27 3.53 -5.97 12.32
CA LYS A 27 2.70 -7.03 12.95
C LYS A 27 1.63 -6.49 13.90
N SER A 28 1.86 -5.33 14.50
CA SER A 28 0.96 -4.68 15.45
C SER A 28 1.35 -3.21 15.62
N ASP A 29 0.51 -2.43 16.32
CA ASP A 29 0.82 -1.03 16.61
C ASP A 29 2.11 -0.89 17.46
N SER A 30 2.30 -1.78 18.44
CA SER A 30 3.54 -1.84 19.22
C SER A 30 4.75 -2.14 18.33
N ASP A 31 4.59 -2.98 17.29
CA ASP A 31 5.65 -3.28 16.34
C ASP A 31 5.99 -2.08 15.45
N ALA A 32 4.98 -1.31 15.03
CA ALA A 32 5.19 -0.04 14.34
C ALA A 32 6.02 0.93 15.18
N PHE A 33 5.67 1.11 16.47
CA PHE A 33 6.41 2.00 17.36
C PHE A 33 7.84 1.52 17.67
N VAL A 34 8.05 0.22 17.85
CA VAL A 34 9.41 -0.34 18.02
C VAL A 34 10.26 0.00 16.79
N LYS A 35 9.74 -0.21 15.58
CA LYS A 35 10.46 0.10 14.34
C LYS A 35 10.72 1.59 14.15
N LEU A 36 9.74 2.43 14.46
CA LEU A 36 9.90 3.88 14.42
C LEU A 36 10.99 4.33 15.40
N MET A 37 11.00 3.82 16.63
CA MET A 37 12.01 4.14 17.63
C MET A 37 13.42 3.67 17.20
N ARG A 38 13.53 2.46 16.63
CA ARG A 38 14.80 1.96 16.05
C ARG A 38 15.34 2.92 14.99
N MET A 39 14.45 3.44 14.14
CA MET A 39 14.81 4.37 13.08
C MET A 39 15.24 5.73 13.65
N LEU A 40 14.45 6.32 14.55
CA LEU A 40 14.74 7.63 15.15
C LEU A 40 16.04 7.60 15.96
N LYS A 41 16.24 6.58 16.80
CA LYS A 41 17.43 6.41 17.64
C LYS A 41 18.63 5.82 16.91
N LYS A 42 18.44 5.31 15.69
CA LYS A 42 19.42 4.51 14.94
C LYS A 42 19.97 3.33 15.75
N ASP A 43 19.13 2.71 16.58
CA ASP A 43 19.48 1.60 17.45
C ASP A 43 18.68 0.34 17.08
N PRO A 44 19.30 -0.69 16.47
CA PRO A 44 18.61 -1.92 16.10
C PRO A 44 18.23 -2.81 17.30
N TYR A 45 18.80 -2.57 18.49
CA TYR A 45 18.62 -3.39 19.68
C TYR A 45 17.39 -3.02 20.50
N ILE A 46 16.66 -1.96 20.16
CA ILE A 46 15.38 -1.63 20.78
C ILE A 46 14.41 -2.79 20.59
N THR A 47 13.90 -3.40 21.66
CA THR A 47 12.99 -4.55 21.60
C THR A 47 11.62 -4.25 22.17
N HIS A 48 10.66 -5.13 21.88
CA HIS A 48 9.31 -5.10 22.44
C HIS A 48 9.25 -5.23 23.96
N ASP A 49 10.33 -5.63 24.62
CA ASP A 49 10.38 -5.90 26.07
C ASP A 49 10.68 -4.65 26.91
N GLN A 50 11.11 -3.57 26.26
CA GLN A 50 11.34 -2.31 26.96
C GLN A 50 10.05 -1.81 27.62
N GLN A 51 10.16 -1.27 28.83
CA GLN A 51 9.03 -0.93 29.69
C GLN A 51 7.98 -0.05 28.97
N MET A 52 8.42 0.94 28.19
CA MET A 52 7.50 1.84 27.47
C MET A 52 6.59 1.13 26.46
N PHE A 53 7.04 0.05 25.82
CA PHE A 53 6.19 -0.72 24.91
C PHE A 53 5.27 -1.69 25.67
N ARG A 54 5.69 -2.17 26.85
CA ARG A 54 4.82 -2.96 27.74
C ARG A 54 3.67 -2.10 28.28
N ASP A 55 3.98 -0.89 28.74
CA ASP A 55 3.01 0.09 29.23
C ASP A 55 1.99 0.42 28.14
N TYR A 56 2.47 0.68 26.91
CA TYR A 56 1.62 0.95 25.75
C TYR A 56 0.64 -0.20 25.46
N ARG A 57 1.12 -1.45 25.47
CA ARG A 57 0.26 -2.63 25.28
C ARG A 57 -0.79 -2.79 26.40
N ASN A 58 -0.51 -2.24 27.58
CA ASN A 58 -1.44 -2.22 28.72
C ASN A 58 -2.36 -0.98 28.72
N GLY A 59 -2.31 -0.15 27.67
CA GLY A 59 -3.17 1.03 27.51
C GLY A 59 -2.56 2.35 28.00
N ASP A 60 -1.35 2.33 28.56
CA ASP A 60 -0.62 3.54 28.96
C ASP A 60 0.36 3.96 27.87
N SER A 61 -0.03 4.96 27.08
CA SER A 61 0.79 5.50 26.00
C SER A 61 1.67 6.69 26.41
N GLU A 62 1.53 7.21 27.63
CA GLU A 62 2.09 8.53 27.98
C GLU A 62 3.62 8.55 27.85
N LYS A 63 4.28 7.54 28.41
CA LYS A 63 5.75 7.41 28.36
C LYS A 63 6.26 7.27 26.93
N LEU A 64 5.61 6.42 26.13
CA LEU A 64 6.01 6.19 24.73
C LEU A 64 5.83 7.45 23.90
N ILE A 65 4.70 8.15 24.06
CA ILE A 65 4.43 9.40 23.33
C ILE A 65 5.43 10.48 23.72
N ARG A 66 5.76 10.62 25.01
CA ARG A 66 6.76 11.58 25.46
C ARG A 66 8.14 11.29 24.85
N GLU A 67 8.57 10.04 24.88
CA GLU A 67 9.85 9.62 24.28
C GLU A 67 9.87 9.90 22.77
N LEU A 68 8.80 9.55 22.05
CA LEU A 68 8.69 9.83 20.62
C LEU A 68 8.77 11.32 20.31
N LYS A 69 8.11 12.16 21.10
CA LYS A 69 8.17 13.63 20.95
C LYS A 69 9.59 14.16 21.16
N GLU A 70 10.29 13.65 22.17
CA GLU A 70 11.66 14.02 22.47
C GLU A 70 12.61 13.61 21.34
N GLU A 71 12.52 12.36 20.87
CA GLU A 71 13.33 11.86 19.75
C GLU A 71 13.04 12.59 18.44
N CYS A 72 11.76 12.90 18.15
CA CYS A 72 11.41 13.73 17.00
C CYS A 72 12.08 15.10 17.08
N ARG A 73 12.05 15.77 18.25
CA ARG A 73 12.72 17.06 18.44
C ARG A 73 14.24 16.95 18.26
N LEU A 74 14.86 15.90 18.79
CA LEU A 74 16.30 15.67 18.67
C LEU A 74 16.75 15.39 17.24
N THR A 75 15.90 14.74 16.45
CA THR A 75 16.15 14.45 15.03
C THR A 75 15.79 15.62 14.10
N GLY A 76 15.30 16.74 14.65
CA GLY A 76 14.87 17.90 13.87
C GLY A 76 13.51 17.70 13.18
N PHE A 77 12.76 16.66 13.56
CA PHE A 77 11.40 16.45 13.08
C PHE A 77 10.44 17.42 13.78
N ASP A 78 9.94 18.37 13.02
CA ASP A 78 9.02 19.43 13.45
C ASP A 78 7.60 18.89 13.67
N LEU A 79 7.41 18.14 14.76
CA LEU A 79 6.14 17.56 15.13
C LEU A 79 5.03 18.61 15.31
N ASP A 80 5.36 19.79 15.81
CA ASP A 80 4.38 20.84 16.10
C ASP A 80 3.80 21.39 14.78
N SER A 81 4.62 21.61 13.75
CA SER A 81 4.11 21.95 12.40
C SER A 81 3.16 20.90 11.85
N TYR A 82 3.37 19.61 12.14
CA TYR A 82 2.47 18.55 11.68
C TYR A 82 1.16 18.51 12.45
N LEU A 83 1.18 18.80 13.75
CA LEU A 83 -0.03 18.85 14.56
C LEU A 83 -0.89 20.09 14.20
N ASN A 84 -0.26 21.18 13.78
CA ASN A 84 -0.95 22.38 13.33
C ASN A 84 -1.83 22.15 12.09
N GLU A 85 -1.51 21.16 11.24
CA GLU A 85 -2.31 20.82 10.04
C GLU A 85 -3.74 20.36 10.37
N VAL A 86 -3.95 19.88 11.60
CA VAL A 86 -5.25 19.44 12.11
C VAL A 86 -5.72 20.30 13.28
N GLU A 87 -5.00 21.39 13.59
CA GLU A 87 -5.45 22.36 14.59
C GLU A 87 -6.70 23.10 14.08
N GLY A 88 -7.67 23.33 14.98
CA GLY A 88 -8.94 23.97 14.64
C GLY A 88 -10.06 23.02 14.19
N TYR A 89 -9.76 21.75 13.91
CA TYR A 89 -10.78 20.73 13.64
C TYR A 89 -11.36 20.17 14.94
N GLU A 90 -12.64 19.78 14.91
CA GLU A 90 -13.31 19.20 16.07
C GLU A 90 -12.88 17.74 16.30
N PRO A 91 -12.30 17.38 17.47
CA PRO A 91 -11.76 16.04 17.71
C PRO A 91 -12.75 14.90 17.55
N LYS A 92 -14.04 15.14 17.80
CA LYS A 92 -15.12 14.14 17.65
C LYS A 92 -15.33 13.68 16.20
N HIS A 93 -14.88 14.48 15.22
CA HIS A 93 -14.97 14.17 13.79
C HIS A 93 -13.61 13.73 13.20
N TYR A 94 -12.62 13.45 14.05
CA TYR A 94 -11.36 12.89 13.57
C TYR A 94 -11.58 11.48 13.03
N GLY A 95 -10.80 11.16 12.01
CA GLY A 95 -10.85 9.90 11.30
C GLY A 95 -9.57 9.68 10.51
N ALA A 96 -9.59 8.77 9.56
CA ALA A 96 -8.46 8.49 8.68
C ALA A 96 -8.05 9.72 7.85
N TRP A 97 -8.99 10.59 7.49
CA TRP A 97 -8.72 11.84 6.76
C TRP A 97 -7.68 12.73 7.46
N SER A 98 -7.68 12.78 8.80
CA SER A 98 -6.77 13.69 9.53
C SER A 98 -5.34 13.17 9.50
N SER A 99 -5.16 11.84 9.59
CA SER A 99 -3.85 11.19 9.43
C SER A 99 -3.35 11.33 7.99
N MET A 100 -4.24 11.20 7.01
CA MET A 100 -3.92 11.39 5.60
C MET A 100 -3.51 12.85 5.32
N LYS A 101 -4.24 13.83 5.87
CA LYS A 101 -3.93 15.25 5.75
C LYS A 101 -2.52 15.57 6.26
N VAL A 102 -2.19 15.12 7.47
CA VAL A 102 -0.86 15.30 8.05
C VAL A 102 0.20 14.68 7.14
N ALA A 103 0.02 13.44 6.69
CA ALA A 103 0.97 12.76 5.83
C ALA A 103 1.19 13.49 4.49
N ILE A 104 0.12 13.93 3.81
CA ILE A 104 0.22 14.67 2.55
C ILE A 104 0.96 16.00 2.77
N ALA A 105 0.62 16.74 3.83
CA ALA A 105 1.29 17.99 4.15
C ALA A 105 2.80 17.76 4.40
N SER A 106 3.17 16.67 5.08
CA SER A 106 4.57 16.26 5.24
C SER A 106 5.25 16.00 3.91
N PHE A 107 4.66 15.17 3.06
CA PHE A 107 5.23 14.86 1.75
C PHE A 107 5.40 16.11 0.90
N ARG A 108 4.39 16.99 0.88
CA ARG A 108 4.43 18.26 0.16
C ARG A 108 5.57 19.16 0.64
N LYS A 109 5.72 19.34 1.96
CA LYS A 109 6.79 20.15 2.55
C LYS A 109 8.17 19.61 2.17
N VAL A 110 8.38 18.30 2.30
CA VAL A 110 9.63 17.64 1.91
C VAL A 110 9.91 17.83 0.41
N HIS A 111 8.90 17.67 -0.44
CA HIS A 111 9.02 17.92 -1.88
C HIS A 111 9.46 19.36 -2.18
N HIS A 112 8.88 20.35 -1.51
CA HIS A 112 9.27 21.76 -1.67
C HIS A 112 10.69 22.03 -1.20
N GLU A 113 11.11 21.43 -0.08
CA GLU A 113 12.49 21.54 0.44
C GLU A 113 13.53 21.02 -0.57
N TYR A 114 13.17 20.00 -1.37
CA TYR A 114 14.01 19.47 -2.45
C TYR A 114 13.75 20.11 -3.83
N GLY A 115 12.95 21.18 -3.90
CA GLY A 115 12.65 21.88 -5.15
C GLY A 115 11.79 21.10 -6.15
N ARG A 116 11.06 20.07 -5.68
CA ARG A 116 10.20 19.19 -6.47
C ARG A 116 8.75 19.66 -6.43
N PHE A 117 8.39 20.56 -7.34
CA PHE A 117 7.06 21.18 -7.39
C PHE A 117 6.09 20.49 -8.36
N GLU A 118 6.54 19.48 -9.10
CA GLU A 118 5.76 18.80 -10.14
C GLU A 118 4.47 18.13 -9.63
N LEU A 119 4.43 17.80 -8.34
CA LEU A 119 3.26 17.20 -7.67
C LEU A 119 2.49 18.18 -6.79
N ASP A 120 2.81 19.48 -6.80
CA ASP A 120 2.20 20.44 -5.85
C ASP A 120 0.68 20.56 -6.00
N GLU A 121 0.20 20.64 -7.25
CA GLU A 121 -1.22 20.65 -7.57
C GLU A 121 -1.90 19.34 -7.14
N PHE A 122 -1.20 18.21 -7.28
CA PHE A 122 -1.68 16.90 -6.86
C PHE A 122 -1.78 16.78 -5.34
N PHE A 123 -0.79 17.27 -4.58
CA PHE A 123 -0.87 17.31 -3.12
C PHE A 123 -2.00 18.23 -2.66
N SER A 124 -2.18 19.39 -3.30
CA SER A 124 -3.31 20.29 -3.02
C SER A 124 -4.66 19.60 -3.30
N PHE A 125 -4.74 18.83 -4.37
CA PHE A 125 -5.91 18.00 -4.69
C PHE A 125 -6.20 16.98 -3.59
N LEU A 126 -5.19 16.25 -3.09
CA LEU A 126 -5.38 15.29 -1.99
C LEU A 126 -5.77 15.96 -0.67
N LEU A 127 -5.21 17.14 -0.35
CA LEU A 127 -5.62 17.92 0.82
C LEU A 127 -7.09 18.34 0.74
N ALA A 128 -7.57 18.71 -0.46
CA ALA A 128 -8.98 19.02 -0.68
C ALA A 128 -9.89 17.80 -0.44
N HIS A 129 -9.46 16.56 -0.74
CA HIS A 129 -10.25 15.36 -0.40
C HIS A 129 -10.40 15.20 1.11
N CYS A 130 -9.32 15.49 1.87
CA CYS A 130 -9.35 15.41 3.33
C CYS A 130 -10.36 16.41 3.91
N GLU A 131 -10.44 17.61 3.34
CA GLU A 131 -11.40 18.64 3.76
C GLU A 131 -12.85 18.22 3.48
N ILE A 132 -13.15 17.71 2.29
CA ILE A 132 -14.52 17.29 1.97
C ILE A 132 -14.96 16.11 2.84
N GLU A 133 -14.08 15.14 3.11
CA GLU A 133 -14.43 14.05 4.03
C GLU A 133 -14.72 14.56 5.44
N TYR A 134 -13.92 15.50 5.96
CA TYR A 134 -14.19 16.13 7.25
C TYR A 134 -15.57 16.83 7.26
N LEU A 135 -15.87 17.64 6.24
CA LEU A 135 -17.15 18.35 6.12
C LEU A 135 -18.33 17.38 6.02
N CYS A 136 -18.15 16.26 5.32
CA CYS A 136 -19.14 15.19 5.23
C CYS A 136 -19.41 14.55 6.60
N LEU A 137 -18.35 14.15 7.32
CA LEU A 137 -18.46 13.54 8.65
C LEU A 137 -19.11 14.48 9.66
N LYS A 138 -18.70 15.75 9.66
CA LYS A 138 -19.31 16.79 10.50
C LYS A 138 -20.79 16.97 10.19
N GLY A 139 -21.14 17.10 8.90
CA GLY A 139 -22.52 17.26 8.45
C GLY A 139 -23.43 16.09 8.83
N THR A 140 -22.93 14.85 8.75
CA THR A 140 -23.70 13.67 9.17
C THR A 140 -23.93 13.62 10.67
N ASP A 141 -22.89 13.84 11.48
CA ASP A 141 -22.99 13.81 12.95
C ASP A 141 -23.92 14.91 13.49
N GLU A 142 -23.94 16.10 12.86
CA GLU A 142 -24.79 17.23 13.30
C GLU A 142 -26.27 17.05 12.95
N LYS A 143 -26.58 16.36 11.85
CA LYS A 143 -27.95 16.26 11.31
C LYS A 143 -28.57 14.86 11.42
N ASN A 144 -27.80 13.86 11.85
CA ASN A 144 -28.16 12.43 11.71
C ASN A 144 -28.60 12.09 10.28
N ASP A 145 -27.96 12.74 9.30
CA ASP A 145 -28.39 12.74 7.91
C ASP A 145 -27.53 11.77 7.09
N TYR A 146 -28.07 10.56 6.89
CA TYR A 146 -27.46 9.53 6.06
C TYR A 146 -27.55 9.86 4.55
N GLU A 147 -28.39 10.81 4.13
CA GLU A 147 -28.47 11.24 2.72
C GLU A 147 -27.17 11.94 2.29
N VAL A 148 -26.49 12.62 3.23
CA VAL A 148 -25.17 13.23 2.99
C VAL A 148 -24.14 12.15 2.67
N ILE A 149 -24.07 11.07 3.46
CA ILE A 149 -23.17 9.95 3.19
C ILE A 149 -23.54 9.27 1.87
N GLN A 150 -24.82 9.03 1.62
CA GLN A 150 -25.26 8.38 0.39
C GLN A 150 -24.90 9.21 -0.85
N THR A 151 -25.11 10.53 -0.79
CA THR A 151 -24.71 11.46 -1.86
C THR A 151 -23.21 11.43 -2.06
N PHE A 152 -22.43 11.52 -0.99
CA PHE A 152 -20.98 11.46 -1.05
C PHE A 152 -20.51 10.14 -1.68
N VAL A 153 -20.97 9.00 -1.19
CA VAL A 153 -20.52 7.71 -1.74
C VAL A 153 -20.97 7.51 -3.19
N ARG A 154 -22.17 7.98 -3.58
CA ARG A 154 -22.59 7.96 -4.98
C ARG A 154 -21.64 8.78 -5.85
N ASP A 155 -21.31 9.99 -5.43
CA ASP A 155 -20.52 10.91 -6.26
C ASP A 155 -19.04 10.50 -6.34
N TRP A 156 -18.51 9.91 -5.27
CA TRP A 156 -17.08 9.57 -5.12
C TRP A 156 -16.74 8.12 -5.46
N LEU A 157 -17.64 7.19 -5.15
CA LEU A 157 -17.45 5.75 -5.38
C LEU A 157 -18.44 5.16 -6.38
N TYR A 158 -19.34 5.95 -6.99
CA TYR A 158 -20.35 5.44 -7.93
C TYR A 158 -21.16 4.27 -7.38
N ILE A 159 -21.63 4.40 -6.14
CA ILE A 159 -22.59 3.46 -5.52
C ILE A 159 -23.90 4.19 -5.34
N ASP A 160 -24.89 3.84 -6.16
CA ASP A 160 -26.17 4.58 -6.24
C ASP A 160 -26.96 4.54 -4.93
N ARG A 161 -26.89 3.42 -4.20
CA ARG A 161 -27.66 3.21 -2.96
C ARG A 161 -26.85 2.39 -1.96
N LEU A 162 -26.46 3.04 -0.86
CA LEU A 162 -26.05 2.38 0.37
C LEU A 162 -27.21 2.38 1.37
N GLN A 163 -27.58 1.20 1.87
CA GLN A 163 -28.52 1.08 2.97
C GLN A 163 -27.78 1.36 4.27
N LEU A 164 -28.07 2.50 4.91
CA LEU A 164 -27.46 2.93 6.17
C LEU A 164 -28.52 2.94 7.29
N PRO A 165 -28.14 2.70 8.55
CA PRO A 165 -26.78 2.47 9.05
C PRO A 165 -26.26 1.03 8.89
N GLU A 166 -27.14 0.07 8.61
CA GLU A 166 -26.79 -1.34 8.47
C GLU A 166 -26.55 -1.71 7.01
N LEU A 167 -25.27 -1.83 6.64
CA LEU A 167 -24.87 -2.15 5.29
C LEU A 167 -25.07 -3.66 4.99
N PRO A 168 -25.94 -4.04 4.03
CA PRO A 168 -26.04 -5.43 3.59
C PRO A 168 -24.70 -5.91 3.12
N THR A 169 -24.43 -7.20 3.32
CA THR A 169 -23.09 -7.73 3.07
C THR A 169 -22.68 -7.49 1.60
N GLU A 170 -23.57 -7.67 0.62
CA GLU A 170 -23.29 -7.36 -0.81
C GLU A 170 -22.84 -5.91 -1.05
N GLN A 171 -23.52 -4.94 -0.45
CA GLN A 171 -23.14 -3.52 -0.54
C GLN A 171 -21.81 -3.24 0.19
N ALA A 172 -21.49 -4.00 1.24
CA ALA A 172 -20.18 -3.93 1.89
C ALA A 172 -19.05 -4.43 0.97
N THR A 173 -19.30 -5.48 0.18
CA THR A 173 -18.36 -5.97 -0.83
C THR A 173 -18.08 -4.88 -1.88
N GLU A 174 -19.15 -4.35 -2.47
CA GLU A 174 -19.07 -3.29 -3.46
C GLU A 174 -18.32 -2.06 -2.92
N TYR A 175 -18.72 -1.60 -1.74
CA TYR A 175 -18.11 -0.47 -1.05
C TYR A 175 -16.60 -0.64 -0.87
N VAL A 176 -16.16 -1.75 -0.27
CA VAL A 176 -14.73 -1.98 0.01
C VAL A 176 -13.91 -2.09 -1.27
N ILE A 177 -14.41 -2.76 -2.31
CA ILE A 177 -13.68 -2.88 -3.59
C ILE A 177 -13.56 -1.52 -4.27
N LYS A 178 -14.67 -0.76 -4.37
CA LYS A 178 -14.69 0.56 -5.02
C LYS A 178 -13.84 1.59 -4.26
N LEU A 179 -13.84 1.51 -2.93
CA LEU A 179 -12.97 2.30 -2.06
C LEU A 179 -11.48 2.09 -2.38
N VAL A 180 -11.00 0.83 -2.38
CA VAL A 180 -9.59 0.57 -2.66
C VAL A 180 -9.21 0.86 -4.11
N MET A 181 -10.14 0.70 -5.05
CA MET A 181 -9.95 1.12 -6.45
C MET A 181 -9.80 2.64 -6.58
N TYR A 182 -10.58 3.41 -5.82
CA TYR A 182 -10.46 4.86 -5.82
C TYR A 182 -9.06 5.31 -5.34
N TRP A 183 -8.58 4.75 -4.23
CA TRP A 183 -7.22 5.06 -3.72
C TRP A 183 -6.13 4.66 -4.70
N ALA A 184 -6.26 3.49 -5.31
CA ALA A 184 -5.36 3.03 -6.35
C ALA A 184 -5.37 3.97 -7.57
N ALA A 185 -6.52 4.55 -7.92
CA ALA A 185 -6.62 5.53 -9.01
C ALA A 185 -5.93 6.86 -8.67
N LEU A 186 -6.02 7.32 -7.41
CA LEU A 186 -5.23 8.46 -6.92
C LEU A 186 -3.72 8.19 -7.05
N PHE A 187 -3.27 6.99 -6.70
CA PHE A 187 -1.87 6.58 -6.85
C PHE A 187 -1.43 6.49 -8.32
N ASP A 188 -2.23 5.86 -9.19
CA ASP A 188 -1.94 5.81 -10.63
C ASP A 188 -1.83 7.23 -11.22
N LEU A 189 -2.68 8.18 -10.79
CA LEU A 189 -2.56 9.59 -11.20
C LEU A 189 -1.22 10.20 -10.74
N MET A 190 -0.81 9.99 -9.49
CA MET A 190 0.49 10.46 -8.99
C MET A 190 1.65 9.90 -9.83
N MET A 191 1.59 8.60 -10.17
CA MET A 191 2.61 7.94 -10.99
C MET A 191 2.65 8.51 -12.40
N GLU A 192 1.50 8.79 -13.01
CA GLU A 192 1.44 9.41 -14.34
C GLU A 192 2.01 10.83 -14.40
N LEU A 193 1.84 11.60 -13.33
CA LEU A 193 2.38 12.95 -13.21
C LEU A 193 3.90 12.96 -12.98
N SER A 194 4.45 11.90 -12.39
CA SER A 194 5.87 11.81 -12.00
C SER A 194 6.73 10.97 -12.94
N HIS A 195 6.14 10.01 -13.68
CA HIS A 195 6.86 9.03 -14.50
C HIS A 195 6.26 8.88 -15.90
N GLN A 196 7.13 8.74 -16.92
CA GLN A 196 6.73 8.44 -18.31
C GLN A 196 7.70 7.42 -18.92
N PRO A 197 7.24 6.20 -19.32
CA PRO A 197 5.88 5.67 -19.19
C PRO A 197 5.54 5.27 -17.74
N SER A 198 4.32 5.54 -17.30
CA SER A 198 3.87 5.19 -15.94
C SER A 198 3.43 3.73 -15.84
N PRO A 199 3.83 2.98 -14.79
CA PRO A 199 3.14 1.75 -14.43
C PRO A 199 1.68 2.04 -14.08
N THR A 200 0.79 1.07 -14.28
CA THR A 200 -0.63 1.18 -13.91
C THR A 200 -1.10 -0.08 -13.22
N LEU A 201 -1.89 0.07 -12.16
CA LEU A 201 -2.53 -1.02 -11.43
C LEU A 201 -3.57 -1.78 -12.27
N SER A 202 -4.01 -1.21 -13.40
CA SER A 202 -4.90 -1.88 -14.36
C SER A 202 -4.31 -3.20 -14.88
N ASN A 203 -2.97 -3.30 -14.87
CA ASN A 203 -2.26 -4.50 -15.29
C ASN A 203 -2.29 -5.63 -14.25
N TYR A 204 -2.72 -5.37 -13.01
CA TYR A 204 -2.60 -6.31 -11.89
C TYR A 204 -3.93 -6.57 -11.21
N LEU A 205 -5.04 -6.35 -11.92
CA LEU A 205 -6.38 -6.70 -11.46
C LEU A 205 -6.52 -8.22 -11.29
N PRO A 206 -7.37 -8.70 -10.37
CA PRO A 206 -7.62 -10.13 -10.22
C PRO A 206 -8.29 -10.71 -11.46
N GLU A 207 -8.05 -12.00 -11.69
CA GLU A 207 -8.63 -12.74 -12.82
C GLU A 207 -9.44 -13.93 -12.31
N LEU A 208 -10.24 -14.55 -13.19
CA LEU A 208 -10.93 -15.81 -12.89
C LEU A 208 -10.16 -16.99 -13.45
N THR A 209 -10.16 -18.10 -12.72
CA THR A 209 -9.70 -19.40 -13.25
C THR A 209 -10.62 -20.52 -12.79
N GLN A 210 -10.56 -21.64 -13.50
CA GLN A 210 -11.21 -22.89 -13.09
C GLN A 210 -10.23 -23.77 -12.33
N LYS A 211 -10.60 -24.20 -11.12
CA LYS A 211 -9.82 -25.16 -10.32
C LYS A 211 -10.75 -26.24 -9.77
N GLN A 212 -10.51 -27.49 -10.17
CA GLN A 212 -11.33 -28.65 -9.76
C GLN A 212 -12.84 -28.44 -10.00
N GLY A 213 -13.20 -27.81 -11.13
CA GLY A 213 -14.59 -27.53 -11.50
C GLY A 213 -15.25 -26.38 -10.72
N LYS A 214 -14.49 -25.60 -9.95
CA LYS A 214 -14.96 -24.38 -9.28
C LYS A 214 -14.27 -23.16 -9.87
N THR A 215 -15.06 -22.10 -10.11
CA THR A 215 -14.54 -20.77 -10.40
C THR A 215 -13.85 -20.22 -9.16
N VAL A 216 -12.60 -19.78 -9.29
CA VAL A 216 -11.82 -19.19 -8.19
C VAL A 216 -11.10 -17.92 -8.66
N VAL A 217 -10.89 -16.99 -7.72
CA VAL A 217 -10.12 -15.77 -7.96
C VAL A 217 -8.63 -16.10 -8.08
N VAL A 218 -7.99 -15.61 -9.13
CA VAL A 218 -6.53 -15.47 -9.26
C VAL A 218 -6.18 -14.12 -8.62
N PRO A 219 -5.48 -14.11 -7.46
CA PRO A 219 -5.25 -12.86 -6.75
C PRO A 219 -4.32 -11.90 -7.50
N SER A 220 -4.44 -10.61 -7.25
CA SER A 220 -3.63 -9.57 -7.89
C SER A 220 -2.11 -9.80 -7.79
N VAL A 221 -1.61 -10.27 -6.64
CA VAL A 221 -0.19 -10.66 -6.49
C VAL A 221 0.20 -11.77 -7.47
N ALA A 222 -0.68 -12.75 -7.72
CA ALA A 222 -0.39 -13.83 -8.65
C ALA A 222 -0.28 -13.31 -10.09
N VAL A 223 -1.20 -12.42 -10.50
CA VAL A 223 -1.18 -11.74 -11.80
C VAL A 223 0.09 -10.91 -11.97
N PHE A 224 0.46 -10.14 -10.94
CA PHE A 224 1.73 -9.40 -10.90
C PHE A 224 2.95 -10.30 -11.09
N LEU A 225 3.04 -11.41 -10.36
CA LEU A 225 4.18 -12.33 -10.45
C LEU A 225 4.29 -12.99 -11.84
N GLU A 226 3.17 -13.34 -12.46
CA GLU A 226 3.17 -13.90 -13.83
C GLU A 226 3.64 -12.85 -14.85
N ARG A 227 3.20 -11.60 -14.72
CA ARG A 227 3.67 -10.49 -15.57
C ARG A 227 5.14 -10.20 -15.36
N PHE A 228 5.61 -10.14 -14.11
CA PHE A 228 7.03 -9.98 -13.78
C PHE A 228 7.88 -11.07 -14.45
N LYS A 229 7.48 -12.34 -14.34
CA LYS A 229 8.17 -13.46 -15.01
C LYS A 229 8.24 -13.26 -16.52
N ASN A 230 7.15 -12.82 -17.15
CA ASN A 230 7.09 -12.63 -18.59
C ASN A 230 7.88 -11.41 -19.06
N ASN A 231 7.94 -10.34 -18.26
CA ASN A 231 8.82 -9.20 -18.53
C ASN A 231 10.28 -9.61 -18.42
N TRP A 232 10.67 -10.33 -17.36
CA TRP A 232 12.02 -10.86 -17.22
C TRP A 232 12.40 -11.80 -18.38
N ALA A 233 11.46 -12.62 -18.87
CA ALA A 233 11.67 -13.45 -20.06
C ALA A 233 12.05 -12.62 -21.29
N LYS A 234 11.37 -11.49 -21.50
CA LYS A 234 11.63 -10.59 -22.63
C LYS A 234 12.96 -9.86 -22.45
N ASP A 235 13.18 -9.28 -21.28
CA ASP A 235 14.35 -8.45 -20.98
C ASP A 235 15.65 -9.28 -21.02
N LYS A 236 15.66 -10.45 -20.36
CA LYS A 236 16.86 -11.27 -20.21
C LYS A 236 17.09 -12.25 -21.35
N TYR A 237 16.01 -12.83 -21.88
CA TYR A 237 16.10 -13.94 -22.84
C TYR A 237 15.54 -13.63 -24.23
N GLN A 238 14.95 -12.45 -24.44
CA GLN A 238 14.25 -12.07 -25.67
C GLN A 238 13.17 -13.11 -26.05
N LYS A 239 12.46 -13.64 -25.04
CA LYS A 239 11.38 -14.63 -25.20
C LYS A 239 10.09 -14.13 -24.57
N ASP A 240 8.96 -14.57 -25.10
CA ASP A 240 7.65 -14.22 -24.51
C ASP A 240 7.44 -14.82 -23.12
N ARG A 241 8.03 -15.99 -22.85
CA ARG A 241 7.85 -16.72 -21.60
C ARG A 241 9.07 -17.57 -21.25
N ILE A 242 9.27 -17.73 -19.95
CA ILE A 242 10.16 -18.73 -19.34
C ILE A 242 9.38 -19.59 -18.33
N THR A 243 9.98 -20.71 -17.93
CA THR A 243 9.44 -21.54 -16.85
C THR A 243 9.67 -20.87 -15.49
N TRP A 244 8.81 -21.19 -14.51
CA TRP A 244 9.02 -20.75 -13.13
C TRP A 244 10.36 -21.22 -12.55
N THR A 245 10.78 -22.45 -12.87
CA THR A 245 12.08 -22.98 -12.44
C THR A 245 13.24 -22.15 -13.00
N GLN A 246 13.14 -21.66 -14.24
CA GLN A 246 14.16 -20.77 -14.79
C GLN A 246 14.23 -19.47 -14.01
N LEU A 247 13.09 -18.81 -13.77
CA LEU A 247 13.06 -17.58 -12.97
C LEU A 247 13.66 -17.79 -11.57
N TYR A 248 13.35 -18.91 -10.90
CA TYR A 248 13.90 -19.20 -9.58
C TYR A 248 15.42 -19.37 -9.60
N ARG A 249 15.97 -19.98 -10.67
CA ARG A 249 17.42 -20.08 -10.87
C ARG A 249 18.04 -18.70 -11.07
N ASP A 250 17.39 -17.82 -11.80
CA ASP A 250 17.89 -16.46 -12.05
C ASP A 250 17.92 -15.62 -10.77
N ILE A 251 16.85 -15.68 -9.98
CA ILE A 251 16.78 -15.02 -8.66
C ILE A 251 17.90 -15.54 -7.76
N LEU A 252 18.06 -16.86 -7.70
CA LEU A 252 19.06 -17.49 -6.85
C LEU A 252 20.48 -17.14 -7.28
N ALA A 253 20.74 -17.08 -8.59
CA ALA A 253 22.01 -16.64 -9.12
C ALA A 253 22.29 -15.18 -8.72
N ALA A 254 21.33 -14.28 -8.91
CA ALA A 254 21.45 -12.88 -8.54
C ALA A 254 21.72 -12.70 -7.03
N GLN A 255 21.02 -13.45 -6.17
CA GLN A 255 21.24 -13.49 -4.73
C GLN A 255 22.68 -13.89 -4.36
N ARG A 256 23.25 -14.89 -5.04
CA ARG A 256 24.62 -15.38 -4.76
C ARG A 256 25.73 -14.50 -5.35
N THR A 257 25.41 -13.64 -6.30
CA THR A 257 26.35 -12.70 -6.92
C THR A 257 26.20 -11.26 -6.43
N ASP A 258 25.30 -11.00 -5.50
CA ASP A 258 25.12 -9.68 -4.88
C ASP A 258 25.78 -9.67 -3.49
N GLU A 259 26.87 -8.91 -3.35
CA GLU A 259 27.65 -8.84 -2.11
C GLU A 259 26.82 -8.29 -0.95
N SER A 260 25.97 -7.29 -1.21
CA SER A 260 25.15 -6.66 -0.19
C SER A 260 24.05 -7.58 0.32
N TYR A 261 23.43 -8.37 -0.57
CA TYR A 261 22.49 -9.41 -0.19
C TYR A 261 23.18 -10.53 0.60
N CYS A 262 24.34 -10.99 0.13
CA CYS A 262 25.12 -12.04 0.80
C CYS A 262 25.51 -11.59 2.21
N CYS A 263 25.99 -10.36 2.38
CA CYS A 263 26.29 -9.80 3.70
C CYS A 263 25.03 -9.73 4.58
N TYR A 264 23.90 -9.28 4.02
CA TYR A 264 22.63 -9.19 4.74
C TYR A 264 22.09 -10.55 5.21
N GLN A 265 22.21 -11.58 4.37
CA GLN A 265 21.78 -12.95 4.71
C GLN A 265 22.86 -13.78 5.42
N GLN A 266 24.07 -13.23 5.61
CA GLN A 266 25.24 -13.96 6.11
C GLN A 266 25.58 -15.19 5.25
N GLU A 267 25.52 -15.00 3.95
CA GLU A 267 25.77 -16.01 2.94
C GLU A 267 27.10 -15.76 2.21
N THR A 268 27.67 -16.82 1.63
CA THR A 268 28.90 -16.71 0.83
C THR A 268 28.59 -16.09 -0.53
N PHE A 269 29.28 -14.98 -0.84
CA PHE A 269 29.32 -14.40 -2.18
C PHE A 269 30.08 -15.33 -3.14
N LEU A 270 29.53 -15.52 -4.34
CA LEU A 270 30.15 -16.34 -5.38
C LEU A 270 30.60 -15.47 -6.55
N ASN A 271 31.86 -15.62 -6.96
CA ASN A 271 32.31 -15.06 -8.23
C ASN A 271 31.75 -15.86 -9.43
N GLU A 272 31.94 -15.35 -10.65
CA GLU A 272 31.36 -15.95 -11.86
C GLU A 272 31.76 -17.43 -12.06
N LYS A 273 32.99 -17.80 -11.72
CA LYS A 273 33.49 -19.17 -11.88
C LYS A 273 32.86 -20.11 -10.85
N GLU A 274 32.78 -19.68 -9.60
CA GLU A 274 32.13 -20.42 -8.51
C GLU A 274 30.64 -20.61 -8.78
N LEU A 275 29.98 -19.55 -9.24
CA LEU A 275 28.57 -19.58 -9.60
C LEU A 275 28.29 -20.63 -10.68
N LYS A 276 29.09 -20.69 -11.76
CA LYS A 276 28.91 -21.67 -12.84
C LYS A 276 28.94 -23.10 -12.34
N LEU A 277 29.82 -23.43 -11.41
CA LEU A 277 29.91 -24.76 -10.79
C LEU A 277 28.71 -25.02 -9.86
N TRP A 278 28.33 -24.02 -9.08
CA TRP A 278 27.23 -24.12 -8.13
C TRP A 278 25.85 -24.25 -8.80
N MET A 279 25.66 -23.62 -9.97
CA MET A 279 24.41 -23.62 -10.73
C MET A 279 24.14 -24.89 -11.55
N VAL A 280 24.98 -25.94 -11.44
CA VAL A 280 24.75 -27.23 -12.12
C VAL A 280 23.49 -27.93 -11.57
N ASP A 281 23.28 -27.91 -10.26
CA ASP A 281 22.07 -28.43 -9.61
C ASP A 281 21.67 -27.56 -8.39
N PRO A 282 21.12 -26.35 -8.64
CA PRO A 282 20.85 -25.40 -7.58
C PRO A 282 19.55 -25.73 -6.85
N ASP A 283 19.58 -25.71 -5.51
CA ASP A 283 18.37 -25.85 -4.70
C ASP A 283 17.53 -24.56 -4.75
N THR A 284 16.41 -24.64 -5.48
CA THR A 284 15.45 -23.53 -5.63
C THR A 284 14.19 -23.72 -4.77
N ASN A 285 14.15 -24.71 -3.88
CA ASN A 285 12.94 -25.08 -3.14
C ASN A 285 12.42 -23.95 -2.24
N ALA A 286 13.33 -23.22 -1.58
CA ALA A 286 12.94 -22.09 -0.72
C ALA A 286 12.24 -20.98 -1.52
N ILE A 287 12.80 -20.59 -2.67
CA ILE A 287 12.20 -19.60 -3.58
C ILE A 287 10.86 -20.12 -4.10
N LYS A 288 10.82 -21.37 -4.59
CA LYS A 288 9.60 -22.02 -5.07
C LYS A 288 8.48 -22.00 -4.03
N ALA A 289 8.79 -22.31 -2.76
CA ALA A 289 7.82 -22.29 -1.68
C ALA A 289 7.29 -20.87 -1.39
N ARG A 290 8.16 -19.84 -1.40
CA ARG A 290 7.75 -18.44 -1.27
C ARG A 290 6.79 -18.02 -2.39
N PHE A 291 7.16 -18.27 -3.64
CA PHE A 291 6.32 -17.93 -4.81
C PHE A 291 5.01 -18.72 -4.84
N LYS A 292 5.01 -19.99 -4.43
CA LYS A 292 3.77 -20.77 -4.31
C LYS A 292 2.79 -20.09 -3.34
N ARG A 293 3.23 -19.77 -2.12
CA ARG A 293 2.39 -19.08 -1.12
C ARG A 293 1.85 -17.75 -1.64
N ARG A 294 2.68 -16.96 -2.33
CA ARG A 294 2.27 -15.66 -2.89
C ARG A 294 1.21 -15.81 -3.99
N LYS A 295 1.37 -16.78 -4.89
CA LYS A 295 0.38 -17.09 -5.93
C LYS A 295 -0.96 -17.61 -5.37
N GLU A 296 -0.96 -18.13 -4.13
CA GLU A 296 -2.15 -18.58 -3.41
C GLU A 296 -2.77 -17.47 -2.52
N GLY A 297 -2.38 -16.20 -2.69
CA GLY A 297 -2.93 -15.06 -1.94
C GLY A 297 -2.04 -14.56 -0.79
N GLY A 298 -0.78 -14.98 -0.76
CA GLY A 298 0.23 -14.43 0.14
C GLY A 298 0.71 -13.04 -0.32
N LEU A 299 0.83 -12.11 0.62
CA LEU A 299 1.31 -10.74 0.36
C LEU A 299 2.84 -10.70 0.19
N LEU A 300 3.35 -9.66 -0.47
CA LEU A 300 4.76 -9.36 -0.68
C LEU A 300 5.25 -8.27 0.30
N SER A 301 6.21 -8.55 1.17
CA SER A 301 6.86 -7.47 1.94
C SER A 301 7.86 -6.67 1.07
N ALA A 302 8.34 -5.53 1.57
CA ALA A 302 9.42 -4.82 0.90
C ALA A 302 10.68 -5.69 0.79
N GLY A 303 11.03 -6.43 1.84
CA GLY A 303 12.16 -7.38 1.80
C GLY A 303 11.96 -8.51 0.78
N ASP A 304 10.74 -9.05 0.67
CA ASP A 304 10.38 -10.04 -0.35
C ASP A 304 10.57 -9.46 -1.76
N PHE A 305 10.12 -8.22 -1.99
CA PHE A 305 10.29 -7.53 -3.27
C PHE A 305 11.76 -7.33 -3.61
N LYS A 306 12.56 -6.80 -2.68
CA LYS A 306 13.99 -6.56 -2.91
C LYS A 306 14.74 -7.84 -3.25
N SER A 307 14.53 -8.88 -2.45
CA SER A 307 15.29 -10.14 -2.55
C SER A 307 14.86 -11.03 -3.71
N ASP A 308 13.59 -11.02 -4.12
CA ASP A 308 13.08 -11.95 -5.13
C ASP A 308 12.71 -11.28 -6.46
N ILE A 309 12.64 -9.95 -6.52
CA ILE A 309 12.18 -9.20 -7.70
C ILE A 309 13.23 -8.15 -8.10
N ALA A 310 13.51 -7.17 -7.24
CA ALA A 310 14.39 -6.05 -7.59
C ALA A 310 15.83 -6.48 -7.85
N ILE A 311 16.33 -7.50 -7.14
CA ILE A 311 17.70 -8.02 -7.29
C ILE A 311 18.06 -8.47 -8.71
N LEU A 312 17.05 -8.75 -9.56
CA LEU A 312 17.28 -9.08 -10.96
C LEU A 312 17.66 -7.87 -11.83
N TYR A 313 17.36 -6.65 -11.35
CA TYR A 313 17.49 -5.41 -12.09
C TYR A 313 18.50 -4.44 -11.47
N VAL A 314 18.56 -4.39 -10.13
CA VAL A 314 19.44 -3.48 -9.37
C VAL A 314 20.11 -4.21 -8.21
N PRO A 315 21.28 -3.73 -7.73
CA PRO A 315 21.90 -4.25 -6.52
C PRO A 315 20.96 -4.19 -5.31
N PHE A 316 21.05 -5.17 -4.40
CA PHE A 316 20.18 -5.25 -3.23
C PHE A 316 20.31 -4.03 -2.31
N SER A 317 21.51 -3.45 -2.19
CA SER A 317 21.76 -2.20 -1.47
C SER A 317 21.07 -0.98 -2.05
N GLU A 318 20.77 -0.99 -3.35
CA GLU A 318 20.13 0.14 -4.06
C GLU A 318 18.61 -0.01 -4.14
N ALA A 319 18.08 -1.20 -3.84
CA ALA A 319 16.66 -1.50 -3.97
C ALA A 319 15.75 -0.69 -3.01
N ASP A 320 16.31 -0.02 -1.99
CA ASP A 320 15.59 0.98 -1.18
C ASP A 320 15.20 2.24 -1.96
N CYS A 321 15.88 2.53 -3.07
CA CYS A 321 15.57 3.68 -3.92
C CYS A 321 14.32 3.45 -4.80
N LEU A 322 13.83 2.20 -4.89
CA LEU A 322 12.63 1.81 -5.67
C LEU A 322 11.33 2.07 -4.89
N VAL A 323 11.21 3.27 -4.31
CA VAL A 323 10.11 3.64 -3.40
C VAL A 323 8.75 3.54 -4.10
N ASP A 324 8.70 3.90 -5.38
CA ASP A 324 7.47 3.92 -6.16
C ASP A 324 7.03 2.52 -6.57
N GLU A 325 7.95 1.63 -6.94
CA GLU A 325 7.65 0.22 -7.19
C GLU A 325 7.23 -0.51 -5.91
N ILE A 326 7.86 -0.19 -4.78
CA ILE A 326 7.43 -0.70 -3.47
C ILE A 326 6.00 -0.21 -3.16
N SER A 327 5.68 1.04 -3.48
CA SER A 327 4.34 1.60 -3.29
C SER A 327 3.30 0.95 -4.22
N LEU A 328 3.66 0.67 -5.47
CA LEU A 328 2.84 -0.11 -6.40
C LEU A 328 2.53 -1.51 -5.83
N VAL A 329 3.53 -2.19 -5.29
CA VAL A 329 3.36 -3.51 -4.64
C VAL A 329 2.43 -3.42 -3.42
N ARG A 330 2.45 -2.33 -2.67
CA ARG A 330 1.51 -2.12 -1.54
C ARG A 330 0.06 -2.08 -2.04
N PHE A 331 -0.25 -1.40 -3.14
CA PHE A 331 -1.61 -1.41 -3.69
C PHE A 331 -2.01 -2.79 -4.23
N ILE A 332 -1.09 -3.51 -4.89
CA ILE A 332 -1.32 -4.90 -5.33
C ILE A 332 -1.61 -5.82 -4.12
N ASN A 333 -0.93 -5.60 -2.99
CA ASN A 333 -1.20 -6.31 -1.73
C ASN A 333 -2.57 -5.94 -1.15
N ILE A 334 -3.00 -4.67 -1.20
CA ILE A 334 -4.34 -4.25 -0.75
C ILE A 334 -5.41 -4.98 -1.57
N PHE A 335 -5.29 -4.98 -2.90
CA PHE A 335 -6.21 -5.70 -3.77
C PHE A 335 -6.27 -7.20 -3.41
N THR A 336 -5.11 -7.84 -3.28
CA THR A 336 -5.00 -9.25 -2.89
C THR A 336 -5.61 -9.54 -1.53
N TYR A 337 -5.40 -8.65 -0.56
CA TYR A 337 -5.96 -8.78 0.78
C TYR A 337 -7.50 -8.70 0.73
N VAL A 338 -8.06 -7.68 0.08
CA VAL A 338 -9.51 -7.53 -0.08
C VAL A 338 -10.12 -8.77 -0.75
N GLN A 339 -9.54 -9.23 -1.86
CA GLN A 339 -9.99 -10.44 -2.57
C GLN A 339 -10.04 -11.65 -1.64
N ARG A 340 -8.97 -11.86 -0.85
CA ARG A 340 -8.87 -13.00 0.06
C ARG A 340 -9.90 -12.95 1.19
N GLU A 341 -10.06 -11.80 1.85
CA GLU A 341 -11.00 -11.67 2.96
C GLU A 341 -12.46 -11.80 2.50
N LEU A 342 -12.78 -11.28 1.31
CA LEU A 342 -14.10 -11.47 0.69
C LEU A 342 -14.35 -12.95 0.33
N CYS A 343 -13.40 -13.62 -0.28
CA CYS A 343 -13.52 -15.06 -0.55
C CYS A 343 -13.68 -15.88 0.75
N HIS A 344 -12.93 -15.56 1.81
CA HIS A 344 -13.09 -16.21 3.12
C HIS A 344 -14.45 -15.96 3.75
N SER A 345 -15.06 -14.81 3.47
CA SER A 345 -16.41 -14.45 3.89
C SER A 345 -17.50 -15.09 3.01
N GLY A 346 -17.14 -16.02 2.13
CA GLY A 346 -18.08 -16.75 1.28
C GLY A 346 -18.55 -15.99 0.04
N ARG A 347 -17.82 -14.96 -0.40
CA ARG A 347 -18.23 -14.15 -1.56
C ARG A 347 -17.84 -14.80 -2.88
N ASP A 348 -18.72 -14.59 -3.85
CA ASP A 348 -18.59 -15.19 -5.16
C ASP A 348 -17.39 -14.60 -5.91
N ALA A 349 -16.63 -15.47 -6.57
CA ALA A 349 -15.41 -15.09 -7.27
C ALA A 349 -15.71 -14.17 -8.47
N GLU A 350 -16.79 -14.44 -9.19
CA GLU A 350 -17.22 -13.67 -10.36
C GLU A 350 -17.67 -12.28 -9.95
N GLU A 351 -18.39 -12.16 -8.82
CA GLU A 351 -18.78 -10.87 -8.25
C GLU A 351 -17.55 -10.00 -7.90
N ILE A 352 -16.57 -10.57 -7.19
CA ILE A 352 -15.35 -9.86 -6.82
C ILE A 352 -14.61 -9.37 -8.07
N VAL A 353 -14.37 -10.25 -9.04
CA VAL A 353 -13.63 -9.90 -10.26
C VAL A 353 -14.41 -8.89 -11.10
N ARG A 354 -15.75 -8.99 -11.16
CA ARG A 354 -16.60 -8.01 -11.85
C ARG A 354 -16.40 -6.61 -11.28
N TYR A 355 -16.46 -6.42 -9.96
CA TYR A 355 -16.23 -5.10 -9.37
C TYR A 355 -14.82 -4.58 -9.67
N PHE A 356 -13.78 -5.41 -9.53
CA PHE A 356 -12.41 -4.99 -9.85
C PHE A 356 -12.22 -4.64 -11.33
N SER A 357 -13.00 -5.25 -12.24
CA SER A 357 -12.94 -4.93 -13.68
C SER A 357 -13.39 -3.51 -14.00
N GLU A 358 -14.11 -2.84 -13.08
CA GLU A 358 -14.52 -1.43 -13.21
C GLU A 358 -13.36 -0.45 -12.94
N TYR A 359 -12.18 -0.90 -12.52
CA TYR A 359 -11.04 -0.04 -12.18
C TYR A 359 -10.70 1.05 -13.22
N PRO A 360 -10.75 0.81 -14.55
CA PRO A 360 -10.53 1.87 -15.54
C PRO A 360 -11.50 3.06 -15.41
N VAL A 361 -12.73 2.83 -14.94
CA VAL A 361 -13.72 3.89 -14.67
C VAL A 361 -13.21 4.81 -13.55
N TYR A 362 -12.64 4.25 -12.48
CA TYR A 362 -12.10 5.03 -11.35
C TYR A 362 -10.87 5.84 -11.74
N ARG A 363 -10.02 5.31 -12.62
CA ARG A 363 -8.89 6.07 -13.17
C ARG A 363 -9.37 7.30 -13.93
N ASN A 364 -10.39 7.14 -14.79
CA ASN A 364 -10.95 8.27 -15.52
C ASN A 364 -11.64 9.27 -14.58
N LEU A 365 -12.42 8.79 -13.60
CA LEU A 365 -13.06 9.63 -12.59
C LEU A 365 -12.06 10.53 -11.86
N VAL A 366 -10.97 9.95 -11.36
CA VAL A 366 -9.92 10.69 -10.63
C VAL A 366 -9.24 11.70 -11.54
N LYS A 367 -8.91 11.34 -12.79
CA LYS A 367 -8.32 12.26 -13.76
C LYS A 367 -9.24 13.43 -14.08
N ASP A 368 -10.51 13.16 -14.36
CA ASP A 368 -11.49 14.20 -14.68
C ASP A 368 -11.74 15.14 -13.49
N ARG A 369 -11.70 14.61 -12.26
CA ARG A 369 -11.76 15.43 -11.04
C ARG A 369 -10.50 16.27 -10.86
N PHE A 370 -9.32 15.70 -11.10
CA PHE A 370 -8.07 16.43 -11.01
C PHE A 370 -8.00 17.55 -12.05
N GLU A 371 -8.35 17.29 -13.31
CA GLU A 371 -8.37 18.30 -14.36
C GLU A 371 -9.39 19.42 -14.12
N ARG A 372 -10.53 19.12 -13.48
CA ARG A 372 -11.46 20.14 -13.00
C ARG A 372 -10.86 20.95 -11.87
N PHE A 373 -10.28 20.27 -10.87
CA PHE A 373 -9.62 20.91 -9.72
C PHE A 373 -8.50 21.85 -10.14
N ARG A 374 -7.66 21.47 -11.11
CA ARG A 374 -6.60 22.36 -11.66
C ARG A 374 -7.14 23.65 -12.26
N LYS A 375 -8.37 23.64 -12.78
CA LYS A 375 -9.02 24.82 -13.40
C LYS A 375 -9.74 25.68 -12.38
N SER A 376 -10.41 25.08 -11.39
CA SER A 376 -11.24 25.79 -10.41
C SER A 376 -10.50 26.14 -9.11
N GLY A 377 -9.48 25.37 -8.73
CA GLY A 377 -8.91 25.36 -7.39
C GLY A 377 -9.80 24.71 -6.33
N GLU A 378 -10.99 24.24 -6.73
CA GLU A 378 -12.03 23.72 -5.84
C GLU A 378 -12.37 22.28 -6.21
N LEU A 379 -12.41 21.43 -5.20
CA LEU A 379 -12.86 20.06 -5.34
C LEU A 379 -14.36 20.03 -5.02
N THR A 380 -15.19 19.88 -6.04
CA THR A 380 -16.66 19.82 -5.88
C THR A 380 -17.16 18.38 -6.04
N CYS A 381 -18.26 18.04 -5.37
CA CYS A 381 -18.96 16.77 -5.56
C CYS A 381 -19.38 16.60 -7.03
#